data_AF-B7KBH3-F1
#
_entry.id   AF-B7KBH3-F1
#
_cell.length_a   1.000
_cell.length_b   1.000
_cell.length_c   1.000
_cell.angle_alpha   90.00
_cell.angle_beta   90.00
_cell.angle_gamma   90.00
#
_symmetry.space_group_name_H-M   'P 1'
#
loop_
_entity.id
_entity.type
_entity.pdbx_description
1 polymer ?
#
loop_
_entity_poly.entity_id
_entity_poly.type
_entity_poly.pdbx_seq_one_letter_code
_entity_poly.pdbx_strand_id
1 'polypeptide(L)'
;MENQSTFIYKLLEVSSLLETTNNLEESLRDLASSVAYILEAQRCSIMLISELEQQEDNQYYIQVFTHYGNLPPSAYQEVTLLNKGIAGYVAATGQPLLIKDITQSPFLSAARYPQENNPSLICAPIVIKKQVLGVINVSCPTQKPCFDEKDLQLLKVFTQSTAKTLHIAQLQAMLKSRFVTMAVVNQLEDTPVSESISIHPNPTLLAKLVAKSFFRELTNSGFGPNQIIEISTEVLNLLQNTLNRHKQRLTKGEDVRE
;
A
#
# COMPACT_ATOMS: atom_id res chain seq x y z
N MET A 1 -3.01 -10.48 40.80
CA MET A 1 -4.03 -10.61 39.75
C MET A 1 -4.60 -9.26 39.29
N GLU A 2 -4.77 -8.25 40.15
CA GLU A 2 -5.30 -6.92 39.75
C GLU A 2 -4.43 -6.12 38.76
N ASN A 3 -3.10 -6.28 38.80
CA ASN A 3 -2.18 -5.43 38.02
C ASN A 3 -2.06 -5.82 36.53
N GLN A 4 -2.31 -7.10 36.17
CA GLN A 4 -2.28 -7.57 34.78
C GLN A 4 -3.50 -7.06 33.99
N SER A 5 -4.70 -7.09 34.59
CA SER A 5 -5.91 -6.56 33.97
C SER A 5 -5.79 -5.06 33.69
N THR A 6 -5.26 -4.26 34.64
CA THR A 6 -5.07 -2.81 34.45
C THR A 6 -4.06 -2.49 33.33
N PHE A 7 -3.03 -3.31 33.16
CA PHE A 7 -2.07 -3.16 32.06
C PHE A 7 -2.70 -3.49 30.70
N ILE A 8 -3.49 -4.58 30.63
CA ILE A 8 -4.22 -4.96 29.41
C ILE A 8 -5.23 -3.88 29.01
N TYR A 9 -5.95 -3.27 29.95
CA TYR A 9 -6.87 -2.16 29.64
C TYR A 9 -6.14 -0.92 29.15
N LYS A 10 -5.01 -0.55 29.78
CA LYS A 10 -4.14 0.54 29.29
C LYS A 10 -3.56 0.25 27.91
N LEU A 11 -3.24 -1.01 27.63
CA LEU A 11 -2.72 -1.45 26.33
C LEU A 11 -3.81 -1.44 25.26
N LEU A 12 -5.03 -1.86 25.58
CA LEU A 12 -6.20 -1.76 24.71
C LEU A 12 -6.58 -0.30 24.43
N GLU A 13 -6.43 0.59 25.41
CA GLU A 13 -6.64 2.02 25.26
C GLU A 13 -5.59 2.65 24.32
N VAL A 14 -4.31 2.29 24.45
CA VAL A 14 -3.29 2.71 23.48
C VAL A 14 -3.56 2.12 22.10
N SER A 15 -4.00 0.86 22.02
CA SER A 15 -4.37 0.22 20.76
C SER A 15 -5.58 0.89 20.09
N SER A 16 -6.60 1.28 20.86
CA SER A 16 -7.79 1.97 20.34
C SER A 16 -7.50 3.43 19.98
N LEU A 17 -6.59 4.10 20.70
CA LEU A 17 -6.03 5.40 20.32
C LEU A 17 -5.19 5.32 19.04
N LEU A 18 -4.60 4.15 18.74
CA LEU A 18 -3.94 3.89 17.45
C LEU A 18 -4.94 3.48 16.35
N GLU A 19 -6.14 3.00 16.70
CA GLU A 19 -7.24 2.77 15.76
C GLU A 19 -7.88 4.09 15.29
N THR A 20 -7.88 5.14 16.12
CA THR A 20 -8.40 6.49 15.77
C THR A 20 -7.46 7.34 14.90
N THR A 21 -6.55 6.70 14.15
CA THR A 21 -5.68 7.39 13.19
C THR A 21 -6.26 7.19 11.80
N ASN A 22 -6.71 8.31 11.20
CA ASN A 22 -7.30 8.45 9.87
C ASN A 22 -6.90 7.35 8.88
N ASN A 23 -7.86 6.88 8.07
CA ASN A 23 -7.55 6.10 6.88
C ASN A 23 -6.55 6.90 6.02
N LEU A 24 -5.32 6.39 5.90
CA LEU A 24 -4.24 7.03 5.12
C LEU A 24 -4.72 7.35 3.70
N GLU A 25 -5.54 6.47 3.13
CA GLU A 25 -6.12 6.65 1.81
C GLU A 25 -7.02 7.89 1.74
N GLU A 26 -7.88 8.10 2.73
CA GLU A 26 -8.75 9.26 2.84
C GLU A 26 -7.93 10.54 3.03
N SER A 27 -6.93 10.53 3.92
CA SER A 27 -6.05 11.69 4.15
C SER A 27 -5.26 12.07 2.90
N LEU A 28 -4.77 11.09 2.15
CA LEU A 28 -4.05 11.36 0.89
C LEU A 28 -5.00 11.80 -0.23
N ARG A 29 -6.25 11.31 -0.24
CA ARG A 29 -7.29 11.76 -1.18
C ARG A 29 -7.67 13.22 -0.93
N ASP A 30 -7.86 13.61 0.33
CA ASP A 30 -8.13 14.99 0.72
C ASP A 30 -6.96 15.92 0.39
N LEU A 31 -5.73 15.42 0.55
CA LEU A 31 -4.53 16.14 0.14
C LEU A 31 -4.51 16.34 -1.39
N ALA A 32 -4.79 15.32 -2.18
CA ALA A 32 -4.86 15.45 -3.64
C ALA A 32 -5.92 16.47 -4.08
N SER A 33 -7.08 16.47 -3.42
CA SER A 33 -8.14 17.46 -3.64
C SER A 33 -7.68 18.89 -3.28
N SER A 34 -7.05 19.06 -2.13
CA SER A 34 -6.53 20.35 -1.66
C SER A 34 -5.44 20.90 -2.59
N VAL A 35 -4.53 20.03 -3.04
CA VAL A 35 -3.48 20.37 -4.01
C VAL A 35 -4.10 20.85 -5.32
N ALA A 36 -5.06 20.11 -5.86
CA ALA A 36 -5.74 20.49 -7.10
C ALA A 36 -6.49 21.83 -6.96
N TYR A 37 -7.17 22.04 -5.84
CA TYR A 37 -7.87 23.31 -5.56
C TYR A 37 -6.90 24.49 -5.48
N ILE A 38 -5.84 24.36 -4.69
CA ILE A 38 -4.88 25.45 -4.43
C ILE A 38 -4.03 25.79 -5.67
N LEU A 39 -3.70 24.79 -6.49
CA LEU A 39 -2.98 24.97 -7.75
C LEU A 39 -3.91 25.22 -8.94
N GLU A 40 -5.22 25.35 -8.68
CA GLU A 40 -6.25 25.61 -9.69
C GLU A 40 -6.17 24.64 -10.87
N ALA A 41 -6.08 23.33 -10.58
CA ALA A 41 -5.86 22.27 -11.55
C ALA A 41 -7.05 21.31 -11.61
N GLN A 42 -7.32 20.75 -12.79
CA GLN A 42 -8.40 19.76 -12.94
C GLN A 42 -8.04 18.39 -12.38
N ARG A 43 -6.74 18.07 -12.32
CA ARG A 43 -6.27 16.74 -11.89
C ARG A 43 -5.05 16.81 -10.99
N CYS A 44 -5.09 15.99 -9.96
CA CYS A 44 -3.94 15.69 -9.11
C CYS A 44 -3.88 14.18 -8.87
N SER A 45 -2.72 13.57 -8.95
CA SER A 45 -2.52 12.18 -8.53
C SER A 45 -1.33 12.03 -7.61
N ILE A 46 -1.47 11.16 -6.63
CA ILE A 46 -0.40 10.73 -5.74
C ILE A 46 -0.06 9.30 -6.13
N MET A 47 1.20 9.08 -6.50
CA MET A 47 1.69 7.76 -6.87
C MET A 47 2.79 7.34 -5.90
N LEU A 48 2.76 6.09 -5.45
CA LEU A 48 3.72 5.54 -4.49
C LEU A 48 4.57 4.46 -5.14
N ILE A 49 5.82 4.37 -4.67
CA ILE A 49 6.75 3.32 -5.09
C ILE A 49 6.43 2.04 -4.33
N SER A 50 6.41 0.92 -5.05
CA SER A 50 6.27 -0.42 -4.49
C SER A 50 7.33 -1.36 -5.07
N GLU A 51 7.63 -2.41 -4.33
CA GLU A 51 8.53 -3.49 -4.72
C GLU A 51 7.69 -4.69 -5.20
N LEU A 52 8.06 -5.29 -6.33
CA LEU A 52 7.38 -6.47 -6.87
C LEU A 52 8.25 -7.66 -6.47
N GLU A 53 7.77 -8.48 -5.53
CA GLU A 53 8.50 -9.63 -4.97
C GLU A 53 8.79 -10.75 -6.00
N GLN A 54 8.31 -10.63 -7.25
CA GLN A 54 8.20 -11.74 -8.20
C GLN A 54 9.23 -11.77 -9.34
N GLN A 55 10.25 -10.92 -9.37
CA GLN A 55 11.29 -10.99 -10.42
C GLN A 55 12.70 -10.98 -9.83
N GLU A 56 13.59 -11.79 -10.43
CA GLU A 56 15.02 -11.92 -10.09
C GLU A 56 15.82 -10.60 -10.22
N ASP A 57 15.18 -9.55 -10.73
CA ASP A 57 15.73 -8.23 -10.93
C ASP A 57 14.90 -7.27 -10.06
N ASN A 58 15.53 -6.63 -9.07
CA ASN A 58 14.89 -5.81 -8.03
C ASN A 58 14.27 -4.52 -8.64
N GLN A 59 13.20 -4.67 -9.41
CA GLN A 59 12.60 -3.59 -10.19
C GLN A 59 11.52 -2.87 -9.37
N TYR A 60 11.81 -1.60 -9.08
CA TYR A 60 10.85 -0.71 -8.46
C TYR A 60 9.88 -0.16 -9.52
N TYR A 61 8.62 -0.07 -9.15
CA TYR A 61 7.57 0.55 -9.95
C TYR A 61 6.84 1.61 -9.13
N ILE A 62 6.22 2.54 -9.84
CA ILE A 62 5.37 3.58 -9.28
C ILE A 62 3.94 3.41 -9.80
N GLN A 63 2.98 3.46 -8.88
CA GLN A 63 1.56 3.19 -9.16
C GLN A 63 0.70 4.26 -8.51
N VAL A 64 -0.44 4.57 -9.12
CA VAL A 64 -1.42 5.49 -8.56
C VAL A 64 -1.97 4.93 -7.26
N PHE A 65 -1.81 5.69 -6.18
CA PHE A 65 -2.40 5.38 -4.88
C PHE A 65 -3.74 6.08 -4.70
N THR A 66 -3.84 7.35 -5.12
CA THR A 66 -5.09 8.12 -5.10
C THR A 66 -5.03 9.27 -6.11
N HIS A 67 -6.18 9.82 -6.46
CA HIS A 67 -6.28 10.95 -7.37
C HIS A 67 -7.49 11.85 -7.06
N TYR A 68 -7.45 13.04 -7.63
CA TYR A 68 -8.54 13.99 -7.77
C TYR A 68 -8.74 14.31 -9.25
N GLY A 69 -9.99 14.52 -9.65
CA GLY A 69 -10.38 14.78 -11.03
C GLY A 69 -10.61 13.51 -11.84
N ASN A 70 -10.74 13.64 -13.17
CA ASN A 70 -11.03 12.51 -14.03
C ASN A 70 -9.75 11.69 -14.31
N LEU A 71 -9.69 10.47 -13.76
CA LEU A 71 -8.67 9.48 -14.07
C LEU A 71 -9.38 8.13 -14.30
N PRO A 72 -9.09 7.41 -15.40
CA PRO A 72 -9.76 6.15 -15.69
C PRO A 72 -9.38 5.10 -14.63
N PRO A 73 -10.30 4.18 -14.26
CA PRO A 73 -10.00 3.13 -13.29
C PRO A 73 -8.78 2.26 -13.68
N SER A 74 -8.52 2.11 -14.99
CA SER A 74 -7.32 1.41 -15.49
C SER A 74 -6.01 2.05 -15.05
N ALA A 75 -6.00 3.33 -14.69
CA ALA A 75 -4.80 4.01 -14.19
C ALA A 75 -4.28 3.43 -12.87
N TYR A 76 -5.15 2.81 -12.07
CA TYR A 76 -4.74 2.09 -10.86
C TYR A 76 -4.12 0.73 -11.18
N GLN A 77 -4.34 0.16 -12.37
CA GLN A 77 -3.76 -1.13 -12.77
C GLN A 77 -2.46 -0.94 -13.56
N GLU A 78 -2.21 0.26 -14.08
CA GLU A 78 -0.98 0.59 -14.77
C GLU A 78 0.17 0.78 -13.79
N VAL A 79 1.20 -0.04 -13.93
CA VAL A 79 2.48 0.09 -13.24
C VAL A 79 3.47 0.82 -14.15
N THR A 80 4.12 1.86 -13.62
CA THR A 80 5.17 2.58 -14.35
C THR A 80 6.52 2.18 -13.77
N LEU A 81 7.42 1.64 -14.60
CA LEU A 81 8.79 1.36 -14.18
C LEU A 81 9.51 2.66 -13.77
N LEU A 82 10.39 2.57 -12.76
CA LEU A 82 11.32 3.68 -12.51
C LEU A 82 12.13 3.99 -13.77
N ASN A 83 12.40 5.29 -14.01
CA ASN A 83 12.99 5.82 -15.26
C ASN A 83 12.10 5.75 -16.51
N LYS A 84 10.83 5.35 -16.41
CA LYS A 84 9.87 5.43 -17.51
C LYS A 84 8.77 6.44 -17.19
N GLY A 85 8.35 7.15 -18.24
CA GLY A 85 7.36 8.22 -18.12
C GLY A 85 7.77 9.35 -17.17
N ILE A 86 6.85 10.27 -16.95
CA ILE A 86 7.08 11.46 -16.13
C ILE A 86 7.28 11.09 -14.66
N ALA A 87 6.34 10.31 -14.11
CA ALA A 87 6.35 9.91 -12.71
C ALA A 87 7.59 9.05 -12.38
N GLY A 88 7.93 8.08 -13.23
CA GLY A 88 9.11 7.23 -13.02
C GLY A 88 10.43 7.99 -13.17
N TYR A 89 10.50 8.98 -14.06
CA TYR A 89 11.68 9.86 -14.17
C TYR A 89 11.88 10.72 -12.91
N VAL A 90 10.83 11.37 -12.41
CA VAL A 90 10.91 12.18 -11.19
C VAL A 90 11.20 11.31 -9.97
N ALA A 91 10.59 10.11 -9.91
CA ALA A 91 10.84 9.14 -8.85
C ALA A 91 12.31 8.69 -8.81
N ALA A 92 12.91 8.42 -9.98
CA ALA A 92 14.28 7.93 -10.06
C ALA A 92 15.33 9.02 -9.87
N THR A 93 15.11 10.22 -10.42
CA THR A 93 16.04 11.34 -10.29
C THR A 93 15.93 12.08 -8.96
N GLY A 94 14.77 11.98 -8.31
CA GLY A 94 14.44 12.81 -7.15
C GLY A 94 14.36 14.31 -7.47
N GLN A 95 14.28 14.68 -8.76
CA GLN A 95 14.22 16.07 -9.20
C GLN A 95 12.80 16.42 -9.65
N PRO A 96 12.23 17.54 -9.15
CA PRO A 96 10.93 18.03 -9.58
C PRO A 96 10.98 18.48 -11.05
N LEU A 97 9.86 18.35 -11.75
CA LEU A 97 9.75 18.63 -13.17
C LEU A 97 8.57 19.55 -13.46
N LEU A 98 8.83 20.62 -14.21
CA LEU A 98 7.83 21.51 -14.77
C LEU A 98 7.80 21.34 -16.29
N ILE A 99 6.62 21.00 -16.82
CA ILE A 99 6.35 20.90 -18.25
C ILE A 99 5.29 21.94 -18.59
N LYS A 100 5.69 22.98 -19.32
CA LYS A 100 4.76 24.01 -19.79
C LYS A 100 3.84 23.49 -20.89
N ASP A 101 4.36 22.61 -21.74
CA ASP A 101 3.62 21.99 -22.84
C ASP A 101 4.16 20.57 -23.09
N ILE A 102 3.34 19.55 -22.86
CA ILE A 102 3.71 18.15 -23.04
C ILE A 102 4.04 17.80 -24.49
N THR A 103 3.41 18.48 -25.45
CA THR A 103 3.58 18.23 -26.89
C THR A 103 4.96 18.61 -27.40
N GLN A 104 5.63 19.52 -26.71
CA GLN A 104 7.00 19.96 -27.00
C GLN A 104 8.03 19.32 -26.08
N SER A 105 7.60 18.42 -25.19
CA SER A 105 8.48 17.80 -24.20
C SER A 105 9.02 16.44 -24.69
N PRO A 106 10.19 16.01 -24.20
CA PRO A 106 10.69 14.64 -24.44
C PRO A 106 9.79 13.56 -23.84
N PHE A 107 8.82 13.95 -23.00
CA PHE A 107 7.86 13.06 -22.35
C PHE A 107 6.56 12.88 -23.15
N LEU A 108 6.45 13.43 -24.36
CA LEU A 108 5.26 13.31 -25.21
C LEU A 108 4.81 11.85 -25.39
N SER A 109 5.74 10.93 -25.65
CA SER A 109 5.41 9.51 -25.84
C SER A 109 4.87 8.84 -24.57
N ALA A 110 5.06 9.45 -23.41
CA ALA A 110 4.54 8.99 -22.12
C ALA A 110 3.31 9.77 -21.66
N ALA A 111 2.85 10.75 -22.45
CA ALA A 111 1.67 11.53 -22.13
C ALA A 111 0.43 10.66 -22.32
N ARG A 112 -0.38 10.53 -21.26
CA ARG A 112 -1.66 9.81 -21.34
C ARG A 112 -2.72 10.60 -22.13
N TYR A 113 -2.66 11.92 -22.06
CA TYR A 113 -3.62 12.83 -22.70
C TYR A 113 -2.92 13.96 -23.47
N PRO A 114 -2.19 13.65 -24.56
CA PRO A 114 -1.46 14.66 -25.32
C PRO A 114 -2.36 15.64 -26.08
N GLN A 115 -3.65 15.30 -26.26
CA GLN A 115 -4.63 16.07 -27.03
C GLN A 115 -5.49 17.01 -26.17
N GLU A 116 -5.16 17.18 -24.89
CA GLU A 116 -5.92 18.08 -24.01
C GLU A 116 -5.58 19.55 -24.26
N ASN A 117 -6.58 20.42 -24.07
CA ASN A 117 -6.48 21.86 -24.34
C ASN A 117 -5.38 22.57 -23.51
N ASN A 118 -4.99 22.05 -22.35
CA ASN A 118 -3.93 22.58 -21.50
C ASN A 118 -2.91 21.48 -21.16
N PRO A 119 -1.92 21.21 -22.02
CA PRO A 119 -0.95 20.14 -21.88
C PRO A 119 0.16 20.42 -20.84
N SER A 120 -0.09 21.29 -19.87
CA SER A 120 0.88 21.61 -18.83
C SER A 120 0.77 20.68 -17.63
N LEU A 121 1.91 20.32 -17.06
CA LEU A 121 2.04 19.40 -15.94
C LEU A 121 3.21 19.81 -15.04
N ILE A 122 3.01 19.65 -13.73
CA ILE A 122 4.09 19.68 -12.74
C ILE A 122 4.10 18.35 -11.98
N CYS A 123 5.31 17.86 -11.71
CA CYS A 123 5.54 16.64 -10.95
C CYS A 123 6.63 16.91 -9.91
N ALA A 124 6.40 16.49 -8.67
CA ALA A 124 7.38 16.63 -7.60
C ALA A 124 7.49 15.34 -6.77
N PRO A 125 8.71 14.98 -6.33
CA PRO A 125 8.92 13.77 -5.56
C PRO A 125 8.50 13.96 -4.09
N ILE A 126 8.01 12.88 -3.49
CA ILE A 126 7.73 12.75 -2.06
C ILE A 126 8.98 12.13 -1.44
N VAL A 127 9.74 12.91 -0.66
CA VAL A 127 11.08 12.50 -0.17
C VAL A 127 11.12 12.48 1.35
N ILE A 128 11.65 11.39 1.92
CA ILE A 128 11.96 11.26 3.35
C ILE A 128 13.41 10.82 3.50
N LYS A 129 14.21 11.55 4.30
CA LYS A 129 15.60 11.16 4.62
C LYS A 129 16.42 10.74 3.38
N LYS A 130 16.25 11.45 2.26
CA LYS A 130 16.87 11.21 0.94
C LYS A 130 16.34 10.01 0.14
N GLN A 131 15.33 9.30 0.63
CA GLN A 131 14.62 8.27 -0.11
C GLN A 131 13.36 8.85 -0.74
N VAL A 132 13.16 8.59 -2.03
CA VAL A 132 11.90 8.91 -2.71
C VAL A 132 10.89 7.81 -2.38
N LEU A 133 9.70 8.19 -1.90
CA LEU A 133 8.60 7.26 -1.60
C LEU A 133 7.53 7.25 -2.69
N GLY A 134 7.53 8.26 -3.57
CA GLY A 134 6.49 8.46 -4.56
C GLY A 134 6.59 9.84 -5.20
N VAL A 135 5.55 10.22 -5.94
CA VAL A 135 5.44 11.53 -6.58
C VAL A 135 4.02 12.08 -6.45
N ILE A 136 3.88 13.40 -6.57
CA ILE A 136 2.61 14.08 -6.81
C ILE A 136 2.65 14.67 -8.21
N ASN A 137 1.65 14.35 -9.03
CA ASN A 137 1.46 14.91 -10.36
C ASN A 137 0.26 15.84 -10.37
N VAL A 138 0.39 17.00 -10.97
CA VAL A 138 -0.70 17.96 -11.17
C VAL A 138 -0.73 18.37 -12.64
N SER A 139 -1.91 18.34 -13.25
CA SER A 139 -2.08 18.60 -14.68
C SER A 139 -3.34 19.40 -14.96
N CYS A 140 -3.41 19.98 -16.16
CA CYS A 140 -4.57 20.73 -16.65
C CYS A 140 -4.88 21.94 -15.76
N PRO A 141 -4.02 22.98 -15.76
CA PRO A 141 -4.33 24.23 -15.09
C PRO A 141 -5.64 24.81 -15.64
N THR A 142 -6.45 25.42 -14.76
CA THR A 142 -7.80 25.92 -15.10
C THR A 142 -7.84 27.43 -15.34
N GLN A 143 -7.05 28.20 -14.59
CA GLN A 143 -7.06 29.67 -14.64
C GLN A 143 -5.93 30.27 -15.49
N LYS A 144 -5.00 29.44 -15.96
CA LYS A 144 -3.82 29.88 -16.72
C LYS A 144 -3.43 28.85 -17.78
N PRO A 145 -2.70 29.28 -18.84
CA PRO A 145 -2.35 28.39 -19.94
C PRO A 145 -1.32 27.32 -19.55
N CYS A 146 -0.44 27.60 -18.59
CA CYS A 146 0.55 26.64 -18.11
C CYS A 146 0.94 26.90 -16.66
N PHE A 147 1.48 25.89 -15.99
CA PHE A 147 2.12 26.05 -14.69
C PHE A 147 3.45 26.79 -14.81
N ASP A 148 3.86 27.43 -13.72
CA ASP A 148 5.13 28.13 -13.58
C ASP A 148 5.95 27.60 -12.41
N GLU A 149 7.10 28.24 -12.16
CA GLU A 149 7.98 27.87 -11.06
C GLU A 149 7.32 28.10 -9.68
N LYS A 150 6.43 29.08 -9.53
CA LYS A 150 5.75 29.32 -8.25
C LYS A 150 4.81 28.17 -7.92
N ASP A 151 4.10 27.65 -8.92
CA ASP A 151 3.27 26.45 -8.76
C ASP A 151 4.11 25.23 -8.35
N LEU A 152 5.27 25.06 -9.00
CA LEU A 152 6.17 23.95 -8.67
C LEU A 152 6.73 24.09 -7.24
N GLN A 153 7.06 25.30 -6.79
CA GLN A 153 7.48 25.54 -5.40
C GLN A 153 6.34 25.25 -4.41
N LEU A 154 5.12 25.65 -4.74
CA LEU A 154 3.96 25.35 -3.90
C LEU A 154 3.67 23.85 -3.83
N LEU A 155 3.79 23.13 -4.96
CA LEU A 155 3.70 21.67 -4.99
C LEU A 155 4.75 21.01 -4.10
N LYS A 156 5.99 21.51 -4.06
CA LYS A 156 7.05 20.98 -3.17
C LYS A 156 6.68 21.11 -1.68
N VAL A 157 5.94 22.15 -1.29
CA VAL A 157 5.45 22.27 0.09
C VAL A 157 4.47 21.16 0.41
N PHE A 158 3.57 20.84 -0.53
CA PHE A 158 2.65 19.72 -0.37
C PHE A 158 3.38 18.37 -0.33
N THR A 159 4.37 18.12 -1.20
CA THR A 159 5.11 16.86 -1.15
C THR A 159 5.84 16.65 0.17
N GLN A 160 6.35 17.72 0.80
CA GLN A 160 6.92 17.65 2.15
C GLN A 160 5.89 17.29 3.21
N SER A 161 4.67 17.82 3.10
CA SER A 161 3.56 17.47 4.01
C SER A 161 3.14 16.02 3.82
N THR A 162 2.94 15.59 2.57
CA THR A 162 2.63 14.21 2.20
C THR A 162 3.67 13.22 2.71
N ALA A 163 4.96 13.58 2.61
CA ALA A 163 6.05 12.77 3.13
C ALA A 163 5.92 12.55 4.64
N LYS A 164 5.60 13.59 5.42
CA LYS A 164 5.37 13.45 6.87
C LYS A 164 4.18 12.55 7.18
N THR A 165 3.06 12.73 6.49
CA THR A 165 1.85 11.89 6.66
C THR A 165 2.16 10.42 6.39
N LEU A 166 2.85 10.13 5.28
CA LEU A 166 3.25 8.77 4.94
C LEU A 166 4.22 8.18 5.96
N HIS A 167 5.16 8.99 6.48
CA HIS A 167 6.08 8.55 7.54
C HIS A 167 5.34 8.13 8.80
N ILE A 168 4.39 8.96 9.25
CA ILE A 168 3.62 8.72 10.45
C ILE A 168 2.80 7.44 10.28
N ALA A 169 2.16 7.26 9.12
CA ALA A 169 1.41 6.05 8.83
C ALA A 169 2.30 4.79 8.80
N GLN A 170 3.50 4.86 8.22
CA GLN A 170 4.47 3.77 8.26
C GLN A 170 4.88 3.41 9.70
N LEU A 171 5.18 4.42 10.52
CA LEU A 171 5.53 4.22 11.93
C LEU A 171 4.36 3.61 12.71
N GLN A 172 3.14 4.07 12.49
CA GLN A 172 1.93 3.52 13.10
C GLN A 172 1.69 2.06 12.68
N ALA A 173 1.89 1.73 11.41
CA ALA A 173 1.78 0.36 10.92
C ALA A 173 2.83 -0.56 11.56
N MET A 174 4.09 -0.10 11.66
CA MET A 174 5.16 -0.85 12.34
C MET A 174 4.86 -1.08 13.81
N LEU A 175 4.37 -0.05 14.52
CA LEU A 175 3.96 -0.17 15.91
C LEU A 175 2.82 -1.17 16.07
N LYS A 176 1.74 -1.04 15.27
CA LYS A 176 0.61 -1.98 15.27
C LYS A 176 1.06 -3.43 15.04
N SER A 177 1.95 -3.67 14.07
CA SER A 177 2.51 -5.00 13.82
C SER A 177 3.25 -5.55 15.04
N ARG A 178 4.15 -4.76 15.65
CA ARG A 178 4.87 -5.19 16.86
C ARG A 178 3.95 -5.44 18.05
N PHE A 179 2.91 -4.61 18.23
CA PHE A 179 1.90 -4.83 19.26
C PHE A 179 1.17 -6.16 19.07
N VAL A 180 0.77 -6.48 17.83
CA VAL A 180 0.15 -7.78 17.51
C VAL A 180 1.10 -8.93 17.84
N THR A 181 2.37 -8.84 17.43
CA THR A 181 3.38 -9.87 17.76
C THR A 181 3.54 -10.04 19.26
N MET A 182 3.63 -8.95 20.02
CA MET A 182 3.81 -9.00 21.48
C MET A 182 2.57 -9.52 22.20
N ALA A 183 1.36 -9.17 21.74
CA ALA A 183 0.12 -9.71 22.27
C ALA A 183 0.02 -11.24 22.06
N VAL A 184 0.47 -11.74 20.91
CA VAL A 184 0.57 -13.18 20.65
C VAL A 184 1.57 -13.85 21.60
N VAL A 185 2.73 -13.22 21.86
CA VAL A 185 3.75 -13.77 22.78
C VAL A 185 3.25 -13.80 24.22
N ASN A 186 2.65 -12.72 24.73
CA ASN A 186 2.17 -12.67 26.12
C ASN A 186 1.02 -13.64 26.39
N GLN A 187 0.16 -13.92 25.40
CA GLN A 187 -0.88 -14.96 25.53
C GLN A 187 -0.30 -16.37 25.65
N LEU A 188 0.97 -16.59 25.27
CA LEU A 188 1.66 -17.86 25.47
C LEU A 188 2.26 -17.97 26.89
N GLU A 189 2.49 -16.85 27.58
CA GLU A 189 3.10 -16.80 28.92
C GLU A 189 2.09 -16.94 30.08
N ASP A 190 0.81 -16.60 29.89
CA ASP A 190 -0.25 -16.70 30.93
C ASP A 190 -0.83 -18.12 31.10
N THR A 191 -0.22 -19.15 30.51
CA THR A 191 -0.58 -20.57 30.76
C THR A 191 0.37 -21.15 31.81
N PRO A 192 -0.12 -21.63 32.97
CA PRO A 192 0.75 -22.05 34.07
C PRO A 192 1.69 -23.17 33.61
N VAL A 193 2.98 -22.91 33.85
CA VAL A 193 4.11 -23.81 33.59
C VAL A 193 3.91 -25.09 34.40
N SER A 194 3.46 -26.14 33.73
CA SER A 194 3.71 -27.51 34.17
C SER A 194 4.14 -28.33 32.96
N GLU A 195 5.40 -28.73 33.05
CA GLU A 195 6.00 -29.87 32.38
C GLU A 195 6.11 -29.77 30.86
N SER A 196 7.36 -29.50 30.43
CA SER A 196 8.02 -30.01 29.22
C SER A 196 7.08 -30.39 28.07
N ILE A 197 7.12 -29.69 26.94
CA ILE A 197 7.11 -30.26 25.58
C ILE A 197 7.11 -29.13 24.52
N SER A 198 8.00 -29.34 23.54
CA SER A 198 7.94 -28.97 22.12
C SER A 198 7.06 -27.82 21.66
N ILE A 199 7.72 -26.86 21.01
CA ILE A 199 7.18 -25.76 20.21
C ILE A 199 6.26 -26.34 19.11
N HIS A 200 4.97 -26.50 19.37
CA HIS A 200 3.98 -26.67 18.31
C HIS A 200 2.80 -25.73 18.55
N PRO A 201 2.60 -24.70 17.69
CA PRO A 201 1.47 -23.80 17.83
C PRO A 201 0.16 -24.58 17.63
N ASN A 202 -0.84 -24.30 18.47
CA ASN A 202 -2.15 -24.96 18.42
C ASN A 202 -2.79 -24.79 17.02
N PRO A 203 -3.00 -25.87 16.25
CA PRO A 203 -3.43 -25.79 14.86
C PRO A 203 -4.82 -25.17 14.70
N THR A 204 -5.69 -25.29 15.72
CA THR A 204 -7.03 -24.70 15.71
C THR A 204 -6.97 -23.17 15.81
N LEU A 205 -6.01 -22.63 16.55
CA LEU A 205 -5.83 -21.19 16.71
C LEU A 205 -5.27 -20.57 15.42
N LEU A 206 -4.27 -21.22 14.82
CA LEU A 206 -3.72 -20.84 13.52
C LEU A 206 -4.79 -20.83 12.42
N ALA A 207 -5.62 -21.88 12.37
CA ALA A 207 -6.72 -21.96 11.40
C ALA A 207 -7.70 -20.78 11.54
N LYS A 208 -8.07 -20.41 12.77
CA LYS A 208 -8.99 -19.27 13.03
C LYS A 208 -8.38 -17.93 12.60
N LEU A 209 -7.09 -17.71 12.86
CA LEU A 209 -6.40 -16.48 12.49
C LEU A 209 -6.30 -16.33 10.96
N VAL A 210 -5.89 -17.40 10.27
CA VAL A 210 -5.81 -17.43 8.80
C VAL A 210 -7.19 -17.16 8.20
N ALA A 211 -8.24 -17.83 8.69
CA ALA A 211 -9.60 -17.63 8.20
C ALA A 211 -10.09 -16.18 8.38
N LYS A 212 -9.80 -15.55 9.54
CA LYS A 212 -10.21 -14.18 9.83
C LYS A 212 -9.47 -13.16 8.96
N SER A 213 -8.17 -13.36 8.74
CA SER A 213 -7.37 -12.50 7.85
C SER A 213 -7.83 -12.61 6.41
N PHE A 214 -8.03 -13.85 5.94
CA PHE A 214 -8.49 -14.14 4.58
C PHE A 214 -9.85 -13.52 4.28
N PHE A 215 -10.81 -13.65 5.20
CA PHE A 215 -12.13 -13.01 5.08
C PHE A 215 -12.02 -11.49 4.94
N ARG A 216 -11.21 -10.84 5.78
CA ARG A 216 -11.00 -9.39 5.77
C ARG A 216 -10.38 -8.91 4.45
N GLU A 217 -9.40 -9.64 3.93
CA GLU A 217 -8.74 -9.33 2.66
C GLU A 217 -9.73 -9.33 1.49
N LEU A 218 -10.60 -10.35 1.44
CA LEU A 218 -11.59 -10.49 0.38
C LEU A 218 -12.69 -9.41 0.47
N THR A 219 -13.15 -9.08 1.68
CA THR A 219 -14.09 -7.97 1.85
C THR A 219 -13.49 -6.63 1.42
N ASN A 220 -12.21 -6.38 1.73
CA ASN A 220 -11.51 -5.17 1.33
C ASN A 220 -11.28 -5.10 -0.19
N SER A 221 -11.20 -6.25 -0.85
CA SER A 221 -11.08 -6.36 -2.30
C SER A 221 -12.43 -6.25 -3.03
N GLY A 222 -13.52 -5.96 -2.31
CA GLY A 222 -14.86 -5.74 -2.88
C GLY A 222 -15.63 -7.01 -3.20
N PHE A 223 -15.18 -8.18 -2.75
CA PHE A 223 -15.92 -9.44 -2.96
C PHE A 223 -17.16 -9.50 -2.07
N GLY A 224 -18.30 -9.83 -2.69
CA GLY A 224 -19.56 -10.04 -1.97
C GLY A 224 -19.57 -11.37 -1.20
N PRO A 225 -20.49 -11.55 -0.23
CA PRO A 225 -20.55 -12.76 0.61
C PRO A 225 -20.58 -14.08 -0.18
N ASN A 226 -21.33 -14.14 -1.28
CA ASN A 226 -21.43 -15.35 -2.11
C ASN A 226 -20.11 -15.67 -2.84
N GLN A 227 -19.41 -14.65 -3.32
CA GLN A 227 -18.10 -14.82 -3.97
C GLN A 227 -17.03 -15.24 -2.95
N ILE A 228 -17.10 -14.70 -1.73
CA ILE A 228 -16.20 -15.10 -0.63
C ILE A 228 -16.38 -16.58 -0.29
N ILE A 229 -17.63 -17.07 -0.26
CA ILE A 229 -17.92 -18.50 -0.02
C ILE A 229 -17.35 -19.37 -1.16
N GLU A 230 -17.55 -18.96 -2.41
CA GLU A 230 -17.04 -19.67 -3.58
C GLU A 230 -15.51 -19.76 -3.57
N ILE A 231 -14.83 -18.62 -3.35
CA ILE A 231 -13.36 -18.54 -3.26
C ILE A 231 -12.84 -19.39 -2.09
N SER A 232 -13.50 -19.31 -0.93
CA SER A 232 -13.10 -20.09 0.25
C SER A 232 -13.22 -21.59 0.00
N THR A 233 -14.27 -22.02 -0.71
CA THR A 233 -14.49 -23.42 -1.08
C THR A 233 -13.40 -23.90 -2.03
N GLU A 234 -13.01 -23.07 -3.00
CA GLU A 234 -11.94 -23.40 -3.94
C GLU A 234 -10.57 -23.52 -3.24
N VAL A 235 -10.27 -22.60 -2.31
CA VAL A 235 -9.04 -22.68 -1.50
C VAL A 235 -9.00 -23.96 -0.66
N LEU A 236 -10.12 -24.36 -0.05
CA LEU A 236 -10.21 -25.62 0.69
C LEU A 236 -9.96 -26.83 -0.21
N ASN A 237 -10.53 -26.85 -1.41
CA ASN A 237 -10.30 -27.91 -2.40
C ASN A 237 -8.83 -27.99 -2.81
N LEU A 238 -8.17 -26.86 -3.08
CA LEU A 238 -6.75 -26.81 -3.42
C LEU A 238 -5.86 -27.32 -2.29
N LEU A 239 -6.17 -26.96 -1.04
CA LEU A 239 -5.45 -27.46 0.14
C LEU A 239 -5.64 -28.96 0.30
N GLN A 240 -6.86 -29.46 0.17
CA GLN A 240 -7.16 -30.89 0.26
C GLN A 240 -6.46 -31.70 -0.83
N ASN A 241 -6.43 -31.18 -2.06
CA ASN A 241 -5.69 -31.78 -3.17
C ASN A 241 -4.18 -31.82 -2.90
N THR A 242 -3.63 -30.75 -2.33
CA THR A 242 -2.20 -30.66 -1.99
C THR A 242 -1.84 -31.65 -0.89
N LEU A 243 -2.66 -31.74 0.16
CA LEU A 243 -2.49 -32.70 1.26
C LEU A 243 -2.60 -34.14 0.77
N ASN A 244 -3.56 -34.44 -0.11
CA ASN A 244 -3.72 -35.77 -0.71
C ASN A 244 -2.50 -36.16 -1.56
N ARG A 245 -1.98 -35.25 -2.38
CA ARG A 245 -0.74 -35.47 -3.15
C ARG A 245 0.46 -35.70 -2.23
N HIS A 246 0.57 -34.95 -1.14
CA HIS A 246 1.63 -35.12 -0.16
C HIS A 246 1.53 -36.48 0.56
N LYS A 247 0.32 -36.89 0.96
CA LYS A 247 0.06 -38.19 1.58
C LYS A 247 0.39 -39.35 0.64
N GLN A 248 0.02 -39.26 -0.64
CA GLN A 248 0.35 -40.28 -1.65
C GLN A 248 1.86 -40.41 -1.92
N ARG A 249 2.64 -39.33 -1.77
CA ARG A 249 4.10 -39.35 -1.89
C ARG A 249 4.76 -40.01 -0.69
N LEU A 250 4.23 -39.79 0.51
CA LEU A 250 4.70 -40.45 1.73
C LEU A 250 4.45 -41.96 1.67
N THR A 251 3.25 -42.38 1.26
CA THR A 251 2.92 -43.82 1.16
C THR A 251 3.70 -44.55 0.05
N LYS A 252 4.06 -43.87 -1.06
CA LYS A 252 4.91 -44.46 -2.12
C LYS A 252 6.41 -44.53 -1.77
N GLY A 253 6.85 -43.76 -0.77
CA GLY A 253 8.24 -43.77 -0.30
C GLY A 253 8.55 -44.89 0.69
N GLU A 254 7.53 -45.52 1.28
CA GLU A 254 7.66 -46.63 2.24
C GLU A 254 7.77 -47.99 1.52
N ASP A 255 7.15 -48.17 0.35
CA ASP A 255 7.21 -49.42 -0.45
C ASP A 255 8.57 -49.69 -1.15
N VAL A 256 9.56 -48.80 -1.04
CA VAL A 256 10.91 -48.97 -1.64
C VAL A 256 11.95 -49.37 -0.58
N ARG A 257 11.52 -49.65 0.65
CA ARG A 257 12.39 -50.02 1.78
C ARG A 257 12.09 -51.39 2.41
N GLU A 258 11.47 -52.30 1.66
CA GLU A 258 11.49 -53.75 1.96
C GLU A 258 12.33 -54.51 0.92
#